data_AF-A0A1M5URW7-F1
#
_entry.id   AF-A0A1M5URW7-F1
#
_cell.length_a   1.000
_cell.length_b   1.000
_cell.length_c   1.000
_cell.angle_alpha   90.00
_cell.angle_beta   90.00
_cell.angle_gamma   90.00
#
_symmetry.space_group_name_H-M   'P 1'
#
loop_
_entity.id
_entity.type
_entity.pdbx_description
1 polymer ?
#
loop_
_entity_poly.entity_id
_entity_poly.type
_entity_poly.pdbx_seq_one_letter_code
_entity_poly.pdbx_strand_id
1 'polypeptide(L)'
;MVENIMKNIETEYQSNIDNYSQDVMISQIELLLQYSNRFYNRQFITRKIANDDILVRLENLLSSYFNSEKIEELGLPSVQYISEQLHISPNYLSDMLRTITGQTTQQHIHNKLIEKAKEKLSTSDLSISEIAYHLGFEYPQSFNRLFKNKTKISPLGYRKSFN
;
A
#
# COMPACT_ATOMS: atom_id res chain seq x y z
N MET A 1 27.56 11.35 -11.17
CA MET A 1 26.65 12.49 -10.82
C MET A 1 26.56 12.65 -9.31
N VAL A 2 26.13 11.64 -8.54
CA VAL A 2 26.13 11.67 -7.06
C VAL A 2 27.55 11.72 -6.48
N GLU A 3 28.49 10.95 -7.03
CA GLU A 3 29.90 10.99 -6.60
C GLU A 3 30.53 12.38 -6.69
N ASN A 4 30.20 13.16 -7.73
CA ASN A 4 30.71 14.54 -7.84
C ASN A 4 30.15 15.44 -6.75
N ILE A 5 28.88 15.26 -6.35
CA ILE A 5 28.29 16.05 -5.26
C ILE A 5 28.99 15.70 -3.95
N MET A 6 29.26 14.41 -3.69
CA MET A 6 29.98 13.99 -2.49
C MET A 6 31.41 14.53 -2.45
N LYS A 7 32.12 14.53 -3.59
CA LYS A 7 33.46 15.14 -3.70
C LYS A 7 33.43 16.65 -3.48
N ASN A 8 32.41 17.33 -4.00
CA ASN A 8 32.25 18.77 -3.78
C ASN A 8 31.96 19.07 -2.31
N ILE A 9 31.15 18.23 -1.64
CA ILE A 9 30.85 18.36 -0.20
C ILE A 9 32.13 18.17 0.62
N GLU A 10 32.92 17.15 0.27
CA GLU A 10 34.21 16.88 0.92
C GLU A 10 35.20 18.02 0.72
N THR A 11 35.26 18.58 -0.49
CA THR A 11 36.16 19.71 -0.81
C THR A 11 35.76 20.96 -0.05
N GLU A 12 34.46 21.29 -0.01
CA GLU A 12 33.93 22.46 0.69
C GLU A 12 34.10 22.31 2.22
N TYR A 13 33.99 21.09 2.75
CA TYR A 13 34.25 20.80 4.15
C TYR A 13 35.74 20.95 4.53
N GLN A 14 36.65 20.63 3.62
CA GLN A 14 38.10 20.74 3.83
C GLN A 14 38.66 22.13 3.53
N SER A 15 37.92 22.97 2.80
CA SER A 15 38.32 24.35 2.50
C SER A 15 38.15 25.29 3.70
N ASN A 16 38.84 26.43 3.65
CA ASN A 16 38.69 27.47 4.66
C ASN A 16 37.27 28.02 4.65
N ILE A 17 36.66 28.11 5.83
CA ILE A 17 35.31 28.63 6.00
C ILE A 17 35.30 30.13 5.69
N ASP A 18 34.42 30.53 4.78
CA ASP A 18 34.07 31.93 4.53
C ASP A 18 32.57 32.19 4.78
N ASN A 19 32.12 33.41 4.49
CA ASN A 19 30.73 33.83 4.73
C ASN A 19 29.70 33.11 3.84
N TYR A 20 30.13 32.35 2.82
CA TYR A 20 29.28 31.66 1.85
C TYR A 20 29.37 30.14 1.95
N SER A 21 30.40 29.59 2.61
CA SER A 21 30.62 28.14 2.72
C SER A 21 29.38 27.37 3.22
N GLN A 22 28.63 27.95 4.16
CA GLN A 22 27.40 27.33 4.65
C GLN A 22 26.31 27.24 3.58
N ASP A 23 26.11 28.30 2.79
CA ASP A 23 25.10 28.34 1.72
C ASP A 23 25.46 27.37 0.59
N VAL A 24 26.75 27.27 0.26
CA VAL A 24 27.27 26.30 -0.72
C VAL A 24 27.04 24.87 -0.23
N MET A 25 27.34 24.57 1.04
CA MET A 25 27.11 23.26 1.65
C MET A 25 25.63 22.86 1.60
N ILE A 26 24.73 23.77 1.99
CA ILE A 26 23.28 23.54 1.96
C ILE A 26 22.82 23.24 0.52
N SER A 27 23.28 24.04 -0.45
CA SER A 27 22.93 23.86 -1.87
C SER A 27 23.37 22.49 -2.41
N GLN A 28 24.54 22.00 -1.99
CA GLN A 28 25.04 20.69 -2.39
C GLN A 28 24.24 19.54 -1.76
N ILE A 29 23.88 19.65 -0.47
CA ILE A 29 23.01 18.68 0.21
C ILE A 29 21.62 18.66 -0.42
N GLU A 30 21.06 19.82 -0.74
CA GLU A 30 19.75 19.91 -1.40
C GLU A 30 19.78 19.25 -2.77
N LEU A 31 20.81 19.50 -3.57
CA LEU A 31 21.00 18.86 -4.86
C LEU A 31 21.12 17.33 -4.73
N LEU A 32 21.84 16.84 -3.72
CA LEU A 32 21.93 15.41 -3.42
C LEU A 32 20.56 14.81 -3.12
N LEU A 33 19.77 15.45 -2.26
CA LEU A 33 18.41 15.02 -1.90
C LEU A 33 17.48 15.03 -3.11
N GLN A 34 17.57 16.04 -3.97
CA GLN A 34 16.81 16.11 -5.21
C GLN A 34 17.15 14.94 -6.15
N TYR A 35 18.43 14.57 -6.28
CA TYR A 35 18.81 13.39 -7.07
C TYR A 35 18.27 12.09 -6.47
N SER A 36 18.35 11.91 -5.15
CA SER A 36 17.77 10.74 -4.46
C SER A 36 16.27 10.61 -4.75
N ASN A 37 15.52 11.72 -4.61
CA ASN A 37 14.10 11.78 -4.96
C ASN A 37 13.87 11.48 -6.45
N ARG A 38 14.70 12.02 -7.34
CA ARG A 38 14.60 11.77 -8.78
C ARG A 38 14.82 10.30 -9.13
N PHE A 39 15.80 9.63 -8.52
CA PHE A 39 16.06 8.21 -8.74
C PHE A 39 14.93 7.35 -8.20
N TYR A 40 14.43 7.65 -7.00
CA TYR A 40 13.27 6.99 -6.43
C TYR A 40 12.06 7.09 -7.36
N ASN A 41 11.73 8.32 -7.79
CA ASN A 41 10.54 8.56 -8.61
C ASN A 41 10.65 8.00 -10.04
N ARG A 42 11.86 7.98 -10.62
CA ARG A 42 12.08 7.37 -11.95
C ARG A 42 11.72 5.89 -11.99
N GLN A 43 11.83 5.18 -10.87
CA GLN A 43 11.42 3.77 -10.80
C GLN A 43 9.92 3.61 -11.09
N PHE A 44 9.09 4.61 -10.81
CA PHE A 44 7.65 4.55 -11.12
C PHE A 44 7.34 4.92 -12.57
N ILE A 45 8.11 5.84 -13.18
CA ILE A 45 7.89 6.29 -14.56
C ILE A 45 8.29 5.19 -15.55
N THR A 46 9.52 4.68 -15.46
CA THR A 46 10.03 3.69 -16.42
C THR A 46 9.32 2.34 -16.28
N ARG A 47 8.77 2.05 -15.09
CA ARG A 47 8.05 0.80 -14.83
C ARG A 47 6.56 0.92 -15.03
N LYS A 48 5.99 2.00 -15.58
CA LYS A 48 4.52 2.13 -15.73
C LYS A 48 3.87 0.90 -16.39
N ILE A 49 4.53 0.31 -17.39
CA ILE A 49 4.09 -0.95 -18.04
C ILE A 49 4.21 -2.17 -17.11
N ALA A 50 5.30 -2.28 -16.33
CA ALA A 50 5.49 -3.34 -15.34
C ALA A 50 4.66 -3.11 -14.05
N ASN A 51 4.23 -1.88 -13.79
CA ASN A 51 3.42 -1.49 -12.65
C ASN A 51 1.96 -1.88 -12.87
N ASP A 52 1.48 -1.79 -14.12
CA ASP A 52 0.21 -2.40 -14.51
C ASP A 52 0.27 -3.92 -14.28
N ASP A 53 1.39 -4.59 -14.59
CA ASP A 53 1.59 -6.01 -14.26
C ASP A 53 1.59 -6.27 -12.74
N ILE A 54 2.25 -5.45 -11.92
CA ILE A 54 2.22 -5.60 -10.46
C ILE A 54 0.81 -5.41 -9.90
N LEU A 55 0.05 -4.46 -10.44
CA LEU A 55 -1.34 -4.22 -10.02
C LEU A 55 -2.24 -5.42 -10.37
N VAL A 56 -2.08 -5.98 -11.57
CA VAL A 56 -2.75 -7.23 -11.96
C VAL A 56 -2.34 -8.39 -11.06
N ARG A 57 -1.05 -8.53 -10.75
CA ARG A 57 -0.55 -9.55 -9.82
C ARG A 57 -1.08 -9.37 -8.40
N LEU A 58 -1.19 -8.13 -7.92
CA LEU A 58 -1.82 -7.82 -6.63
C LEU A 58 -3.29 -8.25 -6.63
N GLU A 59 -4.05 -7.89 -7.66
CA GLU A 59 -5.45 -8.27 -7.77
C GLU A 59 -5.64 -9.79 -7.84
N ASN A 60 -4.80 -10.49 -8.59
CA ASN A 60 -4.81 -11.94 -8.67
C ASN A 60 -4.42 -12.57 -7.32
N LEU A 61 -3.41 -12.04 -6.64
CA LEU A 61 -2.98 -12.51 -5.33
C LEU A 61 -4.08 -12.31 -4.28
N LEU A 62 -4.69 -11.13 -4.21
CA LEU A 62 -5.80 -10.87 -3.30
C LEU A 62 -7.02 -11.75 -3.65
N SER A 63 -7.38 -11.85 -4.93
CA SER A 63 -8.51 -12.68 -5.36
C SER A 63 -8.31 -14.15 -5.00
N SER A 64 -7.11 -14.70 -5.26
CA SER A 64 -6.77 -16.08 -4.90
C SER A 64 -6.74 -16.29 -3.39
N TYR A 65 -6.19 -15.34 -2.62
CA TYR A 65 -6.17 -15.40 -1.16
C TYR A 65 -7.59 -15.44 -0.59
N PHE A 66 -8.44 -14.50 -1.00
CA PHE A 66 -9.81 -14.39 -0.47
C PHE A 66 -10.78 -15.49 -0.97
N ASN A 67 -10.44 -16.19 -2.06
CA ASN A 67 -11.21 -17.34 -2.55
C ASN A 67 -10.68 -18.68 -2.02
N SER A 68 -9.53 -18.69 -1.35
CA SER A 68 -8.91 -19.89 -0.79
C SER A 68 -9.25 -20.05 0.70
N GLU A 69 -9.05 -21.25 1.23
CA GLU A 69 -9.18 -21.56 2.66
C GLU A 69 -8.12 -20.87 3.54
N LYS A 70 -7.17 -20.13 2.94
CA LYS A 70 -6.11 -19.42 3.66
C LYS A 70 -6.62 -18.41 4.68
N ILE A 71 -7.82 -17.85 4.48
CA ILE A 71 -8.40 -16.94 5.48
C ILE A 71 -8.64 -17.66 6.80
N GLU A 72 -9.03 -18.93 6.75
CA GLU A 72 -9.36 -19.70 7.95
C GLU A 72 -8.08 -20.15 8.69
N GLU A 73 -6.97 -20.35 7.97
CA GLU A 73 -5.68 -20.74 8.54
C GLU A 73 -4.81 -19.56 9.00
N LEU A 74 -4.77 -18.48 8.21
CA LEU A 74 -3.81 -17.38 8.35
C LEU A 74 -4.47 -16.03 8.69
N GLY A 75 -5.81 -15.95 8.66
CA GLY A 75 -6.56 -14.73 8.89
C GLY A 75 -6.52 -13.75 7.72
N LEU A 76 -6.56 -12.45 8.02
CA LEU A 76 -6.51 -11.41 7.01
C LEU A 76 -5.08 -11.22 6.45
N PRO A 77 -4.92 -11.02 5.13
CA PRO A 77 -3.60 -10.81 4.57
C PRO A 77 -3.01 -9.50 5.07
N SER A 78 -1.76 -9.55 5.52
CA SER A 78 -1.03 -8.36 5.96
C SER A 78 -0.29 -7.70 4.80
N VAL A 79 0.05 -6.42 4.94
CA VAL A 79 0.91 -5.72 3.96
C VAL A 79 2.24 -6.47 3.81
N GLN A 80 2.80 -7.00 4.90
CA GLN A 80 4.04 -7.77 4.89
C GLN A 80 3.91 -9.04 4.02
N TYR A 81 2.85 -9.81 4.23
CA TYR A 81 2.58 -11.02 3.45
C TYR A 81 2.49 -10.72 1.94
N ILE A 82 1.69 -9.73 1.57
CA ILE A 82 1.51 -9.35 0.16
C ILE A 82 2.84 -8.90 -0.46
N SER A 83 3.64 -8.15 0.30
CA SER A 83 4.93 -7.64 -0.15
C SER A 83 5.94 -8.76 -0.40
N GLU A 84 5.97 -9.76 0.48
CA GLU A 84 6.80 -10.98 0.32
C GLU A 84 6.39 -11.80 -0.90
N GLN A 85 5.09 -12.02 -1.11
CA GLN A 85 4.58 -12.76 -2.27
C GLN A 85 4.83 -12.05 -3.61
N LEU A 86 4.91 -10.72 -3.59
CA LEU A 86 5.23 -9.93 -4.78
C LEU A 86 6.73 -9.68 -4.96
N HIS A 87 7.57 -10.07 -3.98
CA HIS A 87 9.01 -9.82 -3.91
C HIS A 87 9.37 -8.32 -3.96
N ILE A 88 8.63 -7.51 -3.21
CA ILE A 88 8.77 -6.06 -3.15
C ILE A 88 8.79 -5.62 -1.68
N SER A 89 9.50 -4.54 -1.34
CA SER A 89 9.45 -4.02 0.03
C SER A 89 8.08 -3.39 0.35
N PRO A 90 7.56 -3.53 1.58
CA PRO A 90 6.25 -2.97 1.97
C PRO A 90 6.07 -1.48 1.70
N ASN A 91 7.12 -0.70 1.96
CA ASN A 91 7.12 0.74 1.77
C ASN A 91 7.06 1.09 0.29
N TYR A 92 7.89 0.45 -0.53
CA TYR A 92 7.89 0.68 -1.96
C TYR A 92 6.56 0.26 -2.59
N LEU A 93 6.00 -0.90 -2.23
CA LEU A 93 4.70 -1.33 -2.73
C LEU A 93 3.60 -0.32 -2.39
N SER A 94 3.60 0.18 -1.15
CA SER A 94 2.60 1.17 -0.70
C SER A 94 2.73 2.50 -1.45
N ASP A 95 3.96 2.97 -1.67
CA ASP A 95 4.22 4.22 -2.39
C ASP A 95 3.93 4.09 -3.88
N MET A 96 4.31 2.96 -4.48
CA MET A 96 4.03 2.62 -5.86
C MET A 96 2.52 2.62 -6.13
N LEU A 97 1.76 1.84 -5.34
CA LEU A 97 0.30 1.76 -5.48
C LEU A 97 -0.36 3.12 -5.24
N ARG A 98 0.10 3.88 -4.24
CA ARG A 98 -0.43 5.23 -3.99
C ARG A 98 -0.17 6.18 -5.15
N THR A 99 0.98 6.06 -5.80
CA THR A 99 1.31 6.89 -6.97
C THR A 99 0.45 6.54 -8.19
N ILE A 100 0.10 5.26 -8.36
CA ILE A 100 -0.65 4.77 -9.53
C ILE A 100 -2.16 4.89 -9.33
N THR A 101 -2.66 4.47 -8.17
CA THR A 101 -4.09 4.30 -7.88
C THR A 101 -4.62 5.30 -6.86
N GLY A 102 -3.75 6.09 -6.23
CA GLY A 102 -4.11 6.94 -5.09
C GLY A 102 -4.30 6.17 -3.78
N GLN A 103 -4.06 4.86 -3.74
CA GLN A 103 -4.35 4.00 -2.59
C GLN A 103 -3.13 3.22 -2.10
N THR A 104 -3.01 3.05 -0.78
CA THR A 104 -1.94 2.22 -0.19
C THR A 104 -2.27 0.72 -0.27
N THR A 105 -1.28 -0.16 -0.09
CA THR A 105 -1.48 -1.62 -0.07
C THR A 105 -2.56 -2.04 0.93
N GLN A 106 -2.57 -1.46 2.13
CA GLN A 106 -3.59 -1.76 3.14
C GLN A 106 -5.00 -1.34 2.68
N GLN A 107 -5.11 -0.25 1.93
CA GLN A 107 -6.40 0.18 1.38
C GLN A 107 -6.88 -0.78 0.30
N HIS A 108 -6.01 -1.29 -0.56
CA HIS A 108 -6.33 -2.34 -1.54
C HIS A 108 -6.85 -3.61 -0.85
N ILE A 109 -6.15 -4.08 0.19
CA ILE A 109 -6.60 -5.22 1.02
C ILE A 109 -8.00 -4.98 1.58
N HIS A 110 -8.21 -3.83 2.23
CA HIS A 110 -9.52 -3.49 2.80
C HIS A 110 -10.60 -3.36 1.73
N ASN A 111 -10.29 -2.82 0.55
CA ASN A 111 -11.27 -2.68 -0.53
C ASN A 111 -11.70 -4.06 -1.03
N LYS A 112 -10.75 -4.98 -1.27
CA LYS A 112 -11.05 -6.36 -1.68
C LYS A 112 -11.87 -7.11 -0.64
N LEU A 113 -11.53 -6.95 0.64
CA LEU A 113 -12.28 -7.50 1.76
C LEU A 113 -13.74 -7.00 1.74
N ILE A 114 -13.96 -5.70 1.52
CA ILE A 114 -15.30 -5.13 1.45
C ILE A 114 -16.06 -5.63 0.23
N GLU A 115 -15.42 -5.82 -0.92
CA GLU A 115 -16.05 -6.45 -2.09
C GLU A 115 -16.53 -7.86 -1.77
N LYS A 116 -15.67 -8.69 -1.16
CA LYS A 116 -16.02 -10.06 -0.75
C LYS A 116 -17.10 -10.09 0.33
N ALA A 117 -17.08 -9.14 1.24
CA ALA A 117 -18.14 -8.97 2.23
C ALA A 117 -19.48 -8.64 1.60
N LYS A 118 -19.50 -7.70 0.63
CA LYS A 118 -20.72 -7.35 -0.10
C LYS A 118 -21.28 -8.54 -0.87
N GLU A 119 -20.43 -9.29 -1.55
CA GLU A 119 -20.77 -10.53 -2.25
C GLU A 119 -21.50 -11.48 -1.28
N LYS A 120 -20.85 -11.88 -0.18
CA LYS A 120 -21.45 -12.78 0.84
C LYS A 120 -22.73 -12.22 1.46
N LEU A 121 -22.80 -10.92 1.74
CA LEU A 121 -24.00 -10.31 2.31
C LEU A 121 -25.21 -10.37 1.37
N SER A 122 -24.97 -10.31 0.05
CA SER A 122 -26.01 -10.34 -0.99
C SER A 122 -26.40 -11.73 -1.45
N THR A 123 -25.50 -12.73 -1.33
CA THR A 123 -25.70 -14.08 -1.89
C THR A 123 -25.87 -15.18 -0.84
N SER A 124 -25.68 -14.88 0.45
CA SER A 124 -25.75 -15.90 1.51
C SER A 124 -26.69 -15.53 2.66
N ASP A 125 -27.27 -16.57 3.26
CA ASP A 125 -28.14 -16.49 4.45
C ASP A 125 -27.35 -16.47 5.77
N LEU A 126 -26.01 -16.54 5.71
CA LEU A 126 -25.14 -16.50 6.88
C LEU A 126 -25.38 -15.25 7.71
N SER A 127 -25.34 -15.37 9.03
CA SER A 127 -25.38 -14.21 9.92
C SER A 127 -24.18 -13.28 9.68
N ILE A 128 -24.33 -12.01 10.07
CA ILE A 128 -23.25 -11.02 9.94
C ILE A 128 -22.01 -11.46 10.74
N SER A 129 -22.22 -12.14 11.86
CA SER A 129 -21.14 -12.68 12.68
C SER A 129 -20.39 -13.80 11.95
N GLU A 130 -21.09 -14.77 11.38
CA GLU A 130 -20.49 -15.85 10.58
C GLU A 130 -19.71 -15.30 9.39
N ILE A 131 -20.26 -14.30 8.69
CA ILE A 131 -19.55 -13.64 7.59
C ILE A 131 -18.27 -12.97 8.08
N ALA A 132 -18.30 -12.32 9.25
CA ALA A 132 -17.10 -11.71 9.81
C ALA A 132 -16.02 -12.76 10.11
N TYR A 133 -16.41 -13.90 10.70
CA TYR A 133 -15.48 -15.00 10.99
C TYR A 133 -14.90 -15.61 9.71
N HIS A 134 -15.72 -15.88 8.69
CA HIS A 134 -15.23 -16.36 7.39
C HIS A 134 -14.35 -15.35 6.64
N LEU A 135 -14.42 -14.07 7.00
CA LEU A 135 -13.54 -13.04 6.47
C LEU A 135 -12.28 -12.84 7.34
N GLY A 136 -12.02 -13.73 8.31
CA GLY A 136 -10.80 -13.73 9.11
C GLY A 136 -10.81 -12.71 10.25
N PHE A 137 -11.98 -12.19 10.66
CA PHE A 137 -12.08 -11.35 11.85
C PHE A 137 -12.29 -12.20 13.10
N GLU A 138 -11.43 -12.01 14.10
CA GLU A 138 -11.62 -12.59 15.44
C GLU A 138 -12.86 -12.01 16.15
N TYR A 139 -13.20 -10.74 15.85
CA TYR A 139 -14.29 -10.01 16.49
C TYR A 139 -15.22 -9.38 15.44
N PRO A 140 -16.50 -9.81 15.36
CA PRO A 140 -17.46 -9.26 14.40
C PRO A 140 -17.68 -7.74 14.51
N GLN A 141 -17.44 -7.14 15.68
CA GLN A 141 -17.55 -5.70 15.87
C GLN A 141 -16.52 -4.93 15.03
N SER A 142 -15.31 -5.48 14.88
CA SER A 142 -14.24 -4.91 14.05
C SER A 142 -14.64 -4.89 12.59
N PHE A 143 -15.23 -5.98 12.09
CA PHE A 143 -15.80 -6.05 10.74
C PHE A 143 -16.90 -5.01 10.54
N ASN A 144 -17.87 -4.93 11.45
CA ASN A 144 -18.97 -3.96 11.37
C ASN A 144 -18.47 -2.52 11.28
N ARG A 145 -17.48 -2.16 12.10
CA ARG A 145 -16.86 -0.83 12.08
C ARG A 145 -16.15 -0.56 10.76
N LEU A 146 -15.33 -1.50 10.28
CA LEU A 146 -14.63 -1.36 9.01
C LEU A 146 -15.60 -1.21 7.84
N PHE A 147 -16.62 -2.07 7.78
CA PHE A 147 -17.63 -2.06 6.73
C PHE A 147 -18.41 -0.75 6.71
N LYS A 148 -18.90 -0.29 7.87
CA LYS A 148 -19.61 0.99 7.97
C LYS A 148 -18.72 2.18 7.61
N ASN A 149 -17.46 2.18 8.02
CA ASN A 149 -16.53 3.26 7.68
C ASN A 149 -16.30 3.36 6.17
N LYS A 150 -16.20 2.22 5.49
CA LYS A 150 -15.93 2.12 4.05
C LYS A 150 -17.16 2.31 3.17
N THR A 151 -18.33 1.83 3.59
CA THR A 151 -19.56 1.83 2.79
C THR A 151 -20.58 2.87 3.24
N LYS A 152 -20.35 3.53 4.38
CA LYS A 152 -21.28 4.46 5.07
C LYS A 152 -22.57 3.82 5.61
N ILE A 153 -22.81 2.53 5.36
CA ILE A 153 -23.97 1.79 5.83
C ILE A 153 -23.53 0.54 6.61
N SER A 154 -24.36 0.04 7.52
CA SER A 154 -24.03 -1.17 8.27
C SER A 154 -24.16 -2.42 7.38
N PRO A 155 -23.46 -3.53 7.70
CA PRO A 155 -23.65 -4.80 6.99
C PRO A 155 -25.11 -5.25 6.93
N LEU A 156 -25.85 -5.08 8.03
CA LEU A 156 -27.28 -5.37 8.09
C LEU A 156 -28.09 -4.46 7.16
N GLY A 157 -27.78 -3.15 7.15
CA GLY A 157 -28.43 -2.18 6.28
C GLY A 157 -28.16 -2.49 4.81
N TYR A 158 -26.93 -2.90 4.47
CA TYR A 158 -26.56 -3.34 3.13
C TYR A 158 -27.34 -4.58 2.71
N ARG A 159 -27.41 -5.63 3.54
CA ARG A 159 -28.20 -6.83 3.20
C ARG A 159 -29.68 -6.49 2.95
N LYS A 160 -30.27 -5.64 3.79
CA LYS A 160 -31.67 -5.22 3.63
C LYS A 160 -31.97 -4.44 2.35
N SER A 161 -30.97 -3.89 1.66
CA SER A 161 -31.21 -3.20 0.38
C SER A 161 -31.32 -4.14 -0.82
N PHE A 162 -31.07 -5.45 -0.65
CA PHE A 162 -31.19 -6.47 -1.69
C PHE A 162 -32.41 -7.39 -1.51
N ASN A 163 -33.12 -7.24 -0.38
CA ASN A 163 -34.39 -7.92 -0.09
C ASN A 163 -35.54 -6.94 -0.32
#